data_AF-A0A7S0M3B6-F1
#
_entry.id   AF-A0A7S0M3B6-F1
#
_cell.length_a   1.000
_cell.length_b   1.000
_cell.length_c   1.000
_cell.angle_alpha   90.00
_cell.angle_beta   90.00
_cell.angle_gamma   90.00
#
_symmetry.space_group_name_H-M   'P 1'
#
loop_
_entity.id
_entity.type
_entity.pdbx_description
1 polymer ?
#
loop_
_entity_poly.entity_id
_entity_poly.type
_entity_poly.pdbx_seq_one_letter_code
_entity_poly.pdbx_strand_id
1 'polypeptide(L)'
;QVYTDGPYIVLRTCVLAMHHRPPPNKPQAGAGNSAARLQGCVMPHKGGWIEILEAVDARCKVRPLAEALDLVQQSRQCVWDMASNAEALLASVAADELRHEPSLIE
;
A
#
# COMPACT_ATOMS: atom_id res chain seq x y z
N GLN A 1 -4.02 -10.07 -4.73
CA GLN A 1 -4.30 -10.24 -3.28
C GLN A 1 -3.03 -9.94 -2.51
N VAL A 2 -3.11 -9.24 -1.38
CA VAL A 2 -1.97 -9.05 -0.46
C VAL A 2 -2.25 -9.82 0.82
N TYR A 3 -1.28 -10.58 1.34
CA TYR A 3 -1.39 -11.32 2.59
C TYR A 3 -0.01 -11.55 3.21
N THR A 4 0.02 -12.03 4.45
CA THR A 4 1.26 -12.41 5.16
C THR A 4 1.44 -13.92 5.15
N ASP A 5 2.68 -14.38 4.91
CA ASP A 5 3.09 -15.78 4.97
C ASP A 5 4.39 -15.88 5.76
N GLY A 6 4.28 -16.24 7.05
CA GLY A 6 5.39 -16.22 7.99
C GLY A 6 6.07 -14.83 8.04
N PRO A 7 7.39 -14.73 7.80
CA PRO A 7 8.11 -13.45 7.86
C PRO A 7 7.98 -12.61 6.57
N TYR A 8 7.10 -12.99 5.64
CA TYR A 8 6.93 -12.33 4.35
C TYR A 8 5.57 -11.65 4.20
N ILE A 9 5.58 -10.48 3.56
CA ILE A 9 4.41 -9.93 2.87
C ILE A 9 4.45 -10.47 1.45
N VAL A 10 3.33 -11.03 1.01
CA VAL A 10 3.17 -11.64 -0.30
C VAL A 10 2.11 -10.86 -1.08
N LEU A 11 2.53 -10.34 -2.24
CA LEU A 11 1.63 -9.85 -3.27
C LEU A 11 1.43 -10.97 -4.28
N ARG A 12 0.21 -11.49 -4.34
CA ARG A 12 -0.21 -12.48 -5.32
C ARG A 12 -0.97 -11.84 -6.46
N THR A 13 -0.52 -12.12 -7.67
CA THR A 13 -1.21 -11.79 -8.91
C THR A 13 -1.65 -13.09 -9.58
N CYS A 14 -2.87 -13.11 -10.10
CA CYS A 14 -3.40 -14.29 -10.78
C CYS A 14 -3.93 -13.91 -12.16
N VAL A 15 -3.74 -14.80 -13.14
CA VAL A 15 -4.47 -14.79 -14.40
C VAL A 15 -5.70 -15.68 -14.23
N LEU A 16 -6.87 -15.13 -14.54
CA LEU A 16 -8.15 -15.77 -14.28
C LEU A 16 -8.90 -16.00 -15.59
N ALA A 17 -9.55 -17.16 -15.73
CA ALA A 17 -10.58 -17.39 -16.73
C ALA A 17 -11.96 -17.39 -16.06
N MET A 18 -12.93 -16.73 -16.71
CA MET A 18 -14.32 -16.71 -16.30
C MET A 18 -15.13 -17.72 -17.11
N HIS A 19 -15.88 -18.55 -16.43
CA HIS A 19 -16.72 -19.59 -17.01
C HIS A 19 -18.18 -19.39 -16.57
N HIS A 20 -19.10 -19.66 -17.48
CA HIS A 20 -20.54 -19.60 -17.20
C HIS A 20 -21.06 -20.87 -16.48
N ARG A 21 -20.26 -21.94 -16.46
CA ARG A 21 -20.54 -23.24 -15.84
C ARG A 21 -19.27 -23.75 -15.15
N PRO A 22 -19.39 -24.68 -14.17
CA PRO A 22 -18.21 -25.26 -13.54
C PRO A 22 -17.35 -26.00 -14.58
N PRO A 23 -16.06 -25.68 -14.70
CA PRO A 23 -15.16 -26.47 -15.53
C PRO A 23 -15.08 -27.92 -15.01
N PRO A 24 -15.24 -28.93 -15.88
CA PRO A 24 -15.27 -30.33 -15.45
C PRO A 24 -13.89 -30.79 -14.95
N ASN A 25 -13.88 -31.66 -13.94
CA ASN A 25 -12.69 -32.31 -13.39
C ASN A 25 -11.61 -31.37 -12.81
N LYS A 26 -11.97 -30.13 -12.44
CA LYS A 26 -11.03 -29.19 -11.83
C LYS A 26 -11.14 -29.21 -10.30
N PRO A 27 -10.01 -29.13 -9.57
CA PRO A 27 -10.02 -29.05 -8.12
C PRO A 27 -10.67 -27.75 -7.65
N GLN A 28 -11.44 -27.79 -6.56
CA GLN A 28 -12.01 -26.58 -5.97
C GLN A 28 -10.99 -25.86 -5.09
N ALA A 29 -10.90 -24.53 -5.23
CA ALA A 29 -10.15 -23.71 -4.29
C ALA A 29 -10.85 -23.74 -2.90
N GLY A 30 -10.08 -23.85 -1.82
CA GLY A 30 -10.61 -23.86 -0.45
C GLY A 30 -10.77 -25.24 0.20
N ALA A 31 -10.49 -26.34 -0.50
CA ALA A 31 -10.55 -27.71 0.04
C ALA A 31 -9.36 -28.09 0.96
N GLY A 32 -8.79 -27.13 1.70
CA GLY A 32 -7.58 -27.36 2.51
C GLY A 32 -6.27 -27.37 1.73
N ASN A 33 -6.30 -26.99 0.44
CA ASN A 33 -5.10 -26.84 -0.37
C ASN A 33 -4.29 -25.62 0.11
N SER A 34 -2.99 -25.83 0.37
CA SER A 34 -2.06 -24.72 0.64
C SER A 34 -2.17 -23.67 -0.46
N ALA A 35 -2.05 -22.39 -0.08
CA ALA A 35 -2.02 -21.25 -1.00
C ALA A 35 -1.04 -21.44 -2.18
N ALA A 36 -0.04 -22.33 -2.04
CA ALA A 36 0.93 -22.68 -3.07
C ALA A 36 0.39 -23.46 -4.29
N ARG A 37 -0.84 -24.01 -4.25
CA ARG A 37 -1.41 -24.82 -5.36
C ARG A 37 -2.75 -24.29 -5.88
N LEU A 38 -2.85 -22.98 -6.04
CA LEU A 38 -4.06 -22.38 -6.61
C LEU A 38 -4.18 -22.55 -8.13
N GLN A 39 -3.07 -22.78 -8.84
CA GLN A 39 -3.12 -22.97 -10.29
C GLN A 39 -3.97 -24.18 -10.68
N GLY A 40 -4.86 -23.99 -11.65
CA GLY A 40 -5.84 -24.97 -12.11
C GLY A 40 -7.05 -25.14 -11.18
N CYS A 41 -7.08 -24.45 -10.03
CA CYS A 41 -8.24 -24.50 -9.14
C CYS A 41 -9.39 -23.64 -9.67
N VAL A 42 -10.62 -24.09 -9.39
CA VAL A 42 -11.85 -23.38 -9.73
C VAL A 42 -12.61 -22.98 -8.48
N MET A 43 -13.34 -21.87 -8.54
CA MET A 43 -14.25 -21.45 -7.47
C MET A 43 -15.48 -20.73 -8.04
N PRO A 44 -16.65 -20.87 -7.40
CA PRO A 44 -17.84 -20.10 -7.80
C PRO A 44 -17.62 -18.60 -7.56
N HIS A 45 -18.07 -17.76 -8.49
CA HIS A 45 -18.02 -16.30 -8.38
C HIS A 45 -19.14 -15.62 -9.17
N LYS A 46 -19.99 -14.83 -8.49
CA LYS A 46 -21.05 -13.99 -9.07
C LYS A 46 -21.89 -14.67 -10.18
N GLY A 47 -22.40 -15.86 -9.91
CA GLY A 47 -23.24 -16.61 -10.86
C GLY A 47 -22.46 -17.34 -11.97
N GLY A 48 -21.13 -17.27 -11.96
CA GLY A 48 -20.25 -18.06 -12.81
C GLY A 48 -19.17 -18.78 -11.98
N TRP A 49 -18.10 -19.17 -12.66
CA TRP A 49 -16.96 -19.89 -12.09
C TRP A 49 -15.66 -19.24 -12.54
N ILE A 50 -14.74 -19.02 -11.61
CA ILE A 50 -13.38 -18.56 -11.89
C ILE A 50 -12.47 -19.79 -11.92
N GLU A 51 -11.62 -19.87 -12.92
CA GLU A 51 -10.45 -20.76 -12.95
C GLU A 51 -9.17 -19.93 -12.82
N ILE A 52 -8.26 -20.34 -11.95
CA ILE A 52 -6.95 -19.72 -11.80
C ILE A 52 -5.99 -20.37 -12.80
N LEU A 53 -5.67 -19.69 -13.90
CA LEU A 53 -4.77 -20.21 -14.93
C LEU A 53 -3.30 -20.14 -14.52
N GLU A 54 -2.95 -19.08 -13.79
CA GLU A 54 -1.62 -18.80 -13.30
C GLU A 54 -1.70 -18.00 -11.99
N ALA A 55 -0.77 -18.25 -11.08
CA ALA A 55 -0.62 -17.48 -9.84
C ALA A 55 0.86 -17.24 -9.58
N VAL A 56 1.24 -15.97 -9.42
CA VAL A 56 2.62 -15.53 -9.16
C VAL A 56 2.65 -14.79 -7.84
N ASP A 57 3.60 -15.18 -6.98
CA ASP A 57 3.83 -14.58 -5.67
C ASP A 57 5.10 -13.71 -5.72
N ALA A 58 4.95 -12.41 -5.54
CA ALA A 58 6.06 -11.53 -5.18
C ALA A 58 6.16 -11.46 -3.64
N ARG A 59 7.37 -11.67 -3.09
CA ARG A 59 7.58 -11.76 -1.64
C ARG A 59 8.58 -10.70 -1.16
N CYS A 60 8.24 -10.01 -0.08
CA CYS A 60 9.12 -9.08 0.62
C CYS A 60 9.16 -9.46 2.10
N LYS A 61 10.32 -9.35 2.76
CA LYS A 61 10.40 -9.61 4.21
C LYS A 61 9.70 -8.48 4.98
N VAL A 62 8.89 -8.84 5.98
CA VAL A 62 8.11 -7.90 6.80
C VAL A 62 9.01 -6.90 7.52
N ARG A 63 10.06 -7.38 8.21
CA ARG A 63 10.91 -6.52 9.06
C ARG A 63 11.65 -5.44 8.27
N PRO A 64 12.41 -5.75 7.20
CA PRO A 64 13.06 -4.71 6.41
C PRO A 64 12.07 -3.71 5.78
N LEU A 65 10.87 -4.17 5.41
CA LEU A 65 9.83 -3.27 4.88
C LEU A 65 9.28 -2.34 5.96
N ALA A 66 9.07 -2.83 7.19
CA ALA A 66 8.65 -2.00 8.31
C ALA A 66 9.71 -0.94 8.65
N GLU A 67 10.99 -1.34 8.75
CA GLU A 67 12.11 -0.43 9.01
C GLU A 67 12.22 0.65 7.91
N ALA A 68 12.08 0.27 6.64
CA ALA A 68 12.08 1.22 5.53
C ALA A 68 10.88 2.17 5.59
N LEU A 69 9.70 1.68 5.99
CA LEU A 69 8.50 2.50 6.13
C LEU A 69 8.64 3.52 7.25
N ASP A 70 9.21 3.13 8.38
CA ASP A 70 9.48 4.03 9.51
C ASP A 70 10.45 5.15 9.08
N LEU A 71 11.50 4.82 8.32
CA LEU A 71 12.43 5.82 7.80
C LEU A 71 11.75 6.82 6.85
N VAL A 72 10.85 6.34 5.98
CA VAL A 72 10.07 7.21 5.08
C VAL A 72 9.15 8.13 5.89
N GLN A 73 8.51 7.62 6.93
CA GLN A 73 7.64 8.42 7.80
C GLN A 73 8.42 9.49 8.56
N GLN A 74 9.58 9.14 9.12
CA GLN A 74 10.48 10.10 9.77
C GLN A 74 10.94 11.18 8.80
N SER A 75 11.36 10.80 7.59
CA SER A 75 11.78 11.76 6.56
C SER A 75 10.64 12.73 6.19
N ARG A 76 9.42 12.21 6.05
CA ARG A 76 8.23 13.03 5.80
C ARG A 76 7.96 13.99 6.95
N GLN A 77 8.14 13.55 8.19
CA GLN A 77 7.96 14.40 9.37
C GLN A 77 8.97 15.56 9.38
N CYS A 78 10.25 15.29 9.10
CA CYS A 78 11.27 16.34 8.99
C CYS A 78 10.90 17.43 7.98
N VAL A 79 10.32 17.04 6.83
CA VAL A 79 9.88 18.01 5.81
C VAL A 79 8.72 18.88 6.33
N TRP A 80 7.77 18.28 7.06
CA TRP A 80 6.68 19.04 7.70
C TRP A 80 7.20 20.01 8.75
N ASP A 81 8.14 19.58 9.60
CA ASP A 81 8.73 20.43 10.64
C ASP A 81 9.48 21.60 10.01
N MET A 82 10.22 21.37 8.93
CA MET A 82 10.88 22.43 8.15
C MET A 82 9.89 23.46 7.59
N ALA A 83 8.77 22.99 7.01
CA ALA A 83 7.74 23.87 6.48
C ALA A 83 7.11 24.73 7.59
N SER A 84 6.76 24.12 8.72
CA SER A 84 6.21 24.82 9.88
C SER A 84 7.19 25.86 10.45
N ASN A 85 8.49 25.53 10.53
CA ASN A 85 9.51 26.46 10.99
C ASN A 85 9.68 27.63 10.02
N ALA A 86 9.63 27.39 8.71
CA ALA A 86 9.70 28.44 7.70
C ALA A 86 8.50 29.40 7.80
N GLU A 87 7.28 28.88 7.98
CA GLU A 87 6.07 29.68 8.19
C GLU A 87 6.19 30.55 9.45
N ALA A 88 6.68 29.99 10.55
CA ALA A 88 6.89 30.73 11.79
C ALA A 88 7.92 31.86 11.64
N LEU A 89 9.02 31.60 10.93
CA LEU A 89 10.04 32.62 10.63
C LEU A 89 9.48 33.75 9.76
N LEU A 90 8.74 33.42 8.71
CA LEU A 90 8.10 34.42 7.84
C LEU A 90 7.11 35.29 8.62
N ALA A 91 6.30 34.68 9.49
CA ALA A 91 5.39 35.42 10.36
C ALA A 91 6.14 36.33 11.35
N SER A 92 7.27 35.86 11.90
CA SER A 92 8.12 36.66 12.78
C SER A 92 8.72 37.87 12.07
N VAL A 93 9.23 37.70 10.85
CA VAL A 93 9.79 38.79 10.04
C VAL A 93 8.72 39.83 9.71
N ALA A 94 7.55 39.39 9.24
CA ALA A 94 6.43 40.30 8.93
C ALA A 94 5.98 41.10 10.18
N ALA A 95 5.98 40.47 11.35
CA ALA A 95 5.64 41.13 12.61
C ALA A 95 6.71 42.12 13.11
N ASP A 96 7.96 41.97 12.66
CA ASP A 96 9.05 42.90 12.98
C ASP A 96 9.06 44.10 12.02
N GLU A 97 8.79 43.86 10.73
CA GLU A 97 8.60 44.92 9.72
C GLU A 97 7.47 45.87 10.12
N LEU A 98 6.33 45.34 10.59
CA LEU A 98 5.19 46.14 11.10
C LEU A 98 5.54 46.95 12.36
N ARG A 99 6.54 46.54 13.14
CA ARG A 99 6.99 47.27 14.34
C ARG A 99 8.01 48.35 14.03
N HIS A 100 8.66 48.29 12.88
CA HIS A 100 9.70 49.21 12.46
C HIS A 100 9.25 50.21 11.38
N GLU A 101 7.96 50.22 10.98
CA GLU A 101 7.41 51.37 10.24
C GLU A 101 7.52 52.62 11.14
N PRO A 102 8.39 53.60 10.80
CA PRO A 102 8.39 54.86 11.49
C PRO A 102 7.08 55.56 11.14
N SER A 103 6.36 56.03 12.16
CA SER A 103 5.18 56.87 12.01
C SER A 103 5.54 58.11 11.17
N LEU A 104 5.32 58.03 9.86
CA LEU A 104 5.14 59.19 9.00
C LEU A 104 3.74 59.72 9.28
N ILE A 105 3.59 60.41 10.41
CA ILE A 105 2.45 61.29 10.67
C ILE A 105 3.06 62.65 10.98
N GLU A 106 2.92 63.52 9.98
CA GLU A 106 3.18 64.97 9.99
C GLU A 106 2.40 65.71 11.08
#